data_AF-A0A5D3FNB4-F1
#
_entry.id   AF-A0A5D3FNB4-F1
#
_cell.length_a   1.000
_cell.length_b   1.000
_cell.length_c   1.000
_cell.angle_alpha   90.00
_cell.angle_beta   90.00
_cell.angle_gamma   90.00
#
_symmetry.space_group_name_H-M   'P 1'
#
loop_
_entity.id
_entity.type
_entity.pdbx_description
1 polymer ?
#
loop_
_entity_poly.entity_id
_entity_poly.type
_entity_poly.pdbx_seq_one_letter_code
_entity_poly.pdbx_strand_id
1 'polypeptide(L)'
;MKRRSAKGSETARVNRPIVLNDTAEPSISRTPDSRSAACGSSTARRPGPARSASWLMSVPSSRSRWVTVYMVIERVTYHVVMSMETVGDRDWVWYGGRLSTDFVNTRRYRFAGGRELLKAPDDLAAWLTAAKLTSADVRVASEDFDAALELREAVDAGIRATVADEPVPEDAVDVLNRWLDRPTGPARPHLVLHSGVPALEQRFDPRDAATALCRVAVDAAELLGTDARRTLRICPGADCSGRFVDKSPGGRRRWCSMAGCGNRAKAAQHRQAVRTNR
;
A
#
# COMPACT_ATOMS: atom_id res chain seq x y z
N MET A 1 38.71 -5.50 -64.68
CA MET A 1 38.91 -4.02 -64.62
C MET A 1 38.72 -3.53 -63.18
N LYS A 2 39.31 -2.38 -62.78
CA LYS A 2 39.24 -1.85 -61.40
C LYS A 2 38.29 -0.64 -61.29
N ARG A 3 37.36 -0.66 -60.32
CA ARG A 3 36.72 0.51 -59.68
C ARG A 3 36.22 0.08 -58.28
N ARG A 4 36.24 0.88 -57.21
CA ARG A 4 37.15 1.95 -56.72
C ARG A 4 36.72 2.23 -55.27
N SER A 5 37.63 2.55 -54.35
CA SER A 5 37.32 2.62 -52.90
C SER A 5 36.96 4.01 -52.38
N ALA A 6 36.03 4.06 -51.42
CA ALA A 6 35.87 5.04 -50.33
C ALA A 6 35.04 4.33 -49.24
N LYS A 7 35.35 4.27 -47.93
CA LYS A 7 36.27 4.99 -47.03
C LYS A 7 35.84 6.41 -46.63
N GLY A 8 35.40 6.54 -45.37
CA GLY A 8 34.96 7.76 -44.68
C GLY A 8 33.56 7.58 -44.08
N SER A 9 33.26 8.02 -42.86
CA SER A 9 34.15 8.49 -41.77
C SER A 9 33.39 8.47 -40.43
N GLU A 10 34.03 8.02 -39.37
CA GLU A 10 33.49 8.02 -38.01
C GLU A 10 33.49 9.44 -37.41
N THR A 11 32.36 9.87 -36.83
CA THR A 11 32.28 11.09 -35.99
C THR A 11 31.34 10.87 -34.79
N ALA A 12 31.92 10.73 -33.60
CA ALA A 12 31.16 10.61 -32.36
C ALA A 12 30.47 11.95 -32.00
N ARG A 13 29.16 11.92 -31.74
CA ARG A 13 28.40 13.11 -31.30
C ARG A 13 28.51 13.27 -29.78
N VAL A 14 29.59 13.91 -29.32
CA VAL A 14 29.78 14.29 -27.91
C VAL A 14 28.76 15.37 -27.53
N ASN A 15 27.85 15.06 -26.61
CA ASN A 15 26.93 16.05 -26.03
C ASN A 15 27.64 16.84 -24.93
N ARG A 16 27.91 18.12 -25.17
CA ARG A 16 28.41 19.07 -24.14
C ARG A 16 27.24 19.71 -23.39
N PRO A 17 27.41 20.05 -22.10
CA PRO A 17 26.38 20.75 -21.33
C PRO A 17 26.21 22.20 -21.82
N ILE A 18 24.98 22.70 -21.75
CA ILE A 18 24.66 24.12 -21.99
C ILE A 18 24.96 24.89 -20.70
N VAL A 19 25.80 25.93 -20.80
CA VAL A 19 26.03 26.91 -19.75
C VAL A 19 25.28 28.18 -20.11
N LEU A 20 24.50 28.71 -19.16
CA LEU A 20 23.89 30.04 -19.21
C LEU A 20 24.10 30.70 -17.84
N ASN A 21 24.80 31.83 -17.81
CA ASN A 21 24.97 32.67 -16.63
C ASN A 21 24.46 34.08 -16.95
N ASP A 22 23.73 34.62 -15.98
CA ASP A 22 23.56 36.03 -15.61
C ASP A 22 23.53 37.13 -16.68
N THR A 23 22.44 37.89 -16.71
CA THR A 23 22.47 39.32 -16.32
C THR A 23 21.06 39.92 -16.18
N ALA A 24 20.74 40.43 -14.99
CA ALA A 24 19.88 41.60 -14.71
C ALA A 24 19.37 41.59 -13.24
N GLU A 25 19.74 42.59 -12.45
CA GLU A 25 19.01 42.95 -11.23
C GLU A 25 17.72 43.72 -11.59
N PRO A 26 16.79 43.88 -10.63
CA PRO A 26 16.70 45.23 -10.08
C PRO A 26 16.62 45.27 -8.54
N SER A 27 17.04 46.40 -7.99
CA SER A 27 17.00 46.74 -6.57
C SER A 27 15.64 47.31 -6.13
N ILE A 28 15.37 47.33 -4.82
CA ILE A 28 14.53 48.32 -4.13
C ILE A 28 14.84 48.33 -2.61
N SER A 29 14.41 49.38 -1.91
CA SER A 29 15.04 49.94 -0.70
C SER A 29 14.65 49.32 0.65
N ARG A 30 15.42 49.70 1.69
CA ARG A 30 15.20 49.38 3.11
C ARG A 30 14.08 50.21 3.78
N THR A 31 13.76 49.78 5.01
CA THR A 31 12.82 50.33 6.02
C THR A 31 13.10 51.79 6.45
N PRO A 32 12.16 52.43 7.20
CA PRO A 32 12.34 52.51 8.66
C PRO A 32 11.07 52.46 9.57
N ASP A 33 11.22 51.70 10.65
CA ASP A 33 10.85 51.89 12.08
C ASP A 33 9.71 52.78 12.65
N SER A 34 9.17 52.26 13.78
CA SER A 34 8.87 52.94 15.07
C SER A 34 7.47 53.49 15.52
N ARG A 35 6.91 52.77 16.52
CA ARG A 35 6.39 53.20 17.85
C ARG A 35 5.24 54.25 18.04
N SER A 36 4.16 53.75 18.70
CA SER A 36 3.35 54.43 19.77
C SER A 36 2.49 55.67 19.38
N ALA A 37 1.40 56.08 20.04
CA ALA A 37 0.64 55.68 21.24
C ALA A 37 -0.84 56.22 21.10
N ALA A 38 -1.84 56.17 22.01
CA ALA A 38 -2.06 55.59 23.34
C ALA A 38 -3.59 55.47 23.65
N CYS A 39 -3.95 54.74 24.73
CA CYS A 39 -5.15 54.86 25.60
C CYS A 39 -6.60 54.86 25.03
N GLY A 40 -7.46 53.99 25.61
CA GLY A 40 -8.93 54.02 25.45
C GLY A 40 -9.62 52.97 26.33
N SER A 41 -10.19 53.39 27.46
CA SER A 41 -10.70 52.48 28.50
C SER A 41 -12.22 52.30 28.47
N SER A 42 -12.70 51.05 28.59
CA SER A 42 -14.06 50.74 29.07
C SER A 42 -14.13 49.35 29.71
N THR A 43 -15.21 49.08 30.44
CA THR A 43 -15.25 48.04 31.49
C THR A 43 -15.81 46.68 31.07
N ALA A 44 -15.08 45.64 31.48
CA ALA A 44 -15.58 44.37 32.01
C ALA A 44 -16.77 43.64 31.37
N ARG A 45 -16.48 42.44 30.83
CA ARG A 45 -17.26 41.21 31.14
C ARG A 45 -16.37 39.97 30.98
N ARG A 46 -16.35 39.10 31.99
CA ARG A 46 -15.80 37.73 31.88
C ARG A 46 -16.82 36.84 31.15
N PRO A 47 -16.42 36.11 30.08
CA PRO A 47 -17.09 34.86 29.73
C PRO A 47 -16.91 33.86 30.87
N GLY A 48 -17.94 33.08 31.18
CA GLY A 48 -17.84 31.94 32.11
C GLY A 48 -17.07 30.76 31.48
N PRO A 49 -16.78 29.71 32.26
CA PRO A 49 -16.15 28.50 31.72
C PRO A 49 -17.00 27.90 30.61
N ALA A 50 -16.35 27.49 29.51
CA ALA A 50 -17.02 26.78 28.43
C ALA A 50 -17.65 25.50 28.97
N ARG A 51 -18.95 25.32 28.70
CA ARG A 51 -19.73 24.19 29.22
C ARG A 51 -19.22 22.88 28.64
N SER A 52 -19.23 21.83 29.46
CA SER A 52 -18.81 20.48 29.07
C SER A 52 -19.63 19.95 27.89
N ALA A 53 -18.93 19.42 26.89
CA ALA A 53 -19.56 18.58 25.87
C ALA A 53 -19.99 17.26 26.52
N SER A 54 -21.31 17.06 26.65
CA SER A 54 -21.88 15.84 27.21
C SER A 54 -22.11 14.82 26.11
N TRP A 55 -21.34 13.74 26.10
CA TRP A 55 -21.41 12.67 25.10
C TRP A 55 -22.26 11.51 25.61
N LEU A 56 -23.54 11.46 25.21
CA LEU A 56 -24.42 10.32 25.49
C LEU A 56 -24.30 9.26 24.40
N MET A 57 -23.34 8.35 24.57
CA MET A 57 -23.21 7.15 23.75
C MET A 57 -24.17 6.06 24.25
N SER A 58 -25.26 5.81 23.52
CA SER A 58 -26.11 4.64 23.76
C SER A 58 -25.46 3.39 23.18
N VAL A 59 -24.95 2.50 24.03
CA VAL A 59 -24.39 1.21 23.61
C VAL A 59 -25.52 0.31 23.05
N PRO A 60 -25.42 -0.20 21.80
CA PRO A 60 -26.47 -1.04 21.23
C PRO A 60 -26.64 -2.37 21.96
N SER A 61 -27.88 -2.85 22.06
CA SER A 61 -28.15 -4.25 22.34
C SER A 61 -27.80 -5.12 21.12
N SER A 62 -27.50 -6.40 21.35
CA SER A 62 -26.79 -7.30 20.40
C SER A 62 -27.53 -7.70 19.11
N ARG A 63 -28.57 -6.96 18.70
CA ARG A 63 -29.33 -7.19 17.46
C ARG A 63 -29.52 -5.95 16.57
N SER A 64 -29.04 -4.77 16.96
CA SER A 64 -29.21 -3.52 16.18
C SER A 64 -27.91 -3.08 15.50
N ARG A 65 -27.85 -3.17 14.16
CA ARG A 65 -26.68 -2.84 13.30
C ARG A 65 -26.46 -1.34 13.02
N TRP A 66 -27.04 -0.46 13.83
CA TRP A 66 -27.08 0.98 13.58
C TRP A 66 -26.46 1.76 14.75
N VAL A 67 -25.62 2.74 14.43
CA VAL A 67 -25.13 3.72 15.41
C VAL A 67 -25.78 5.06 15.11
N THR A 68 -26.60 5.55 16.05
CA THR A 68 -27.19 6.89 15.98
C THR A 68 -26.31 7.86 16.76
N VAL A 69 -25.58 8.71 16.03
CA VAL A 69 -24.78 9.80 16.63
C VAL A 69 -25.65 11.06 16.70
N TYR A 70 -25.77 11.61 17.91
CA TYR A 70 -26.44 12.88 18.16
C TYR A 70 -25.39 13.98 18.19
N MET A 71 -25.38 14.83 17.16
CA MET A 71 -24.45 15.97 17.08
C MET A 71 -25.23 17.27 17.29
N VAL A 72 -24.87 18.05 18.30
CA VAL A 72 -25.53 19.33 18.61
C VAL A 72 -24.65 20.49 18.19
N ILE A 73 -25.09 21.26 17.19
CA ILE A 73 -24.42 22.47 16.70
C ILE A 73 -25.43 23.62 16.78
N GLU A 74 -25.06 24.73 17.42
CA GLU A 74 -25.89 25.96 17.50
C GLU A 74 -27.36 25.74 17.93
N ARG A 75 -27.58 24.76 18.84
CA ARG A 75 -28.89 24.29 19.34
C ARG A 75 -29.72 23.45 18.36
N VAL A 76 -29.22 23.16 17.16
CA VAL A 76 -29.79 22.15 16.27
C VAL A 76 -29.21 20.78 16.60
N THR A 77 -30.08 19.80 16.83
CA THR A 77 -29.69 18.39 17.06
C THR A 77 -29.77 17.62 15.74
N TYR A 78 -28.62 17.23 15.21
CA TYR A 78 -28.51 16.37 14.04
C TYR A 78 -28.55 14.89 14.46
N HIS A 79 -29.49 14.14 13.89
CA HIS A 79 -29.62 12.70 14.07
C HIS A 79 -28.88 11.99 12.93
N VAL A 80 -27.62 11.63 13.14
CA VAL A 80 -26.83 10.91 12.12
C VAL A 80 -26.95 9.41 12.36
N VAL A 81 -27.80 8.74 11.57
CA VAL A 81 -27.97 7.28 11.60
C VAL A 81 -26.98 6.65 10.63
N MET A 82 -25.97 5.97 11.16
CA MET A 82 -24.96 5.28 10.36
C MET A 82 -25.20 3.77 10.35
N SER A 83 -25.24 3.15 9.16
CA SER A 83 -25.10 1.69 9.05
C SER A 83 -23.67 1.32 9.39
N MET A 84 -23.48 0.26 10.18
CA MET A 84 -22.16 -0.27 10.51
C MET A 84 -21.58 -1.19 9.42
N GLU A 85 -22.24 -1.33 8.28
CA GLU A 85 -21.91 -2.35 7.26
C GLU A 85 -20.70 -1.99 6.37
N THR A 86 -20.18 -0.77 6.44
CA THR A 86 -18.97 -0.35 5.69
C THR A 86 -17.64 -0.68 6.39
N VAL A 87 -17.66 -1.05 7.68
CA VAL A 87 -16.51 -1.64 8.38
C VAL A 87 -16.86 -3.05 8.82
N GLY A 88 -17.11 -3.92 7.83
CA GLY A 88 -16.96 -5.36 8.07
C GLY A 88 -15.55 -5.67 8.55
N ASP A 89 -15.41 -6.59 9.50
CA ASP A 89 -14.14 -7.03 10.08
C ASP A 89 -13.32 -7.84 9.04
N ARG A 90 -12.81 -7.11 8.04
CA ARG A 90 -12.01 -7.65 6.95
C ARG A 90 -10.61 -7.91 7.50
N ASP A 91 -10.42 -9.20 7.81
CA ASP A 91 -9.27 -9.92 8.38
C ASP A 91 -7.96 -9.78 7.55
N TRP A 92 -7.66 -8.58 7.06
CA TRP A 92 -6.52 -8.24 6.20
C TRP A 92 -5.19 -8.49 6.93
N VAL A 93 -4.20 -8.97 6.18
CA VAL A 93 -2.90 -9.35 6.70
C VAL A 93 -1.79 -8.68 5.92
N TRP A 94 -1.02 -7.84 6.61
CA TRP A 94 0.05 -7.01 6.06
C TRP A 94 1.44 -7.53 6.47
N TYR A 95 1.61 -8.85 6.45
CA TYR A 95 2.83 -9.52 6.89
C TYR A 95 3.75 -9.96 5.74
N GLY A 96 3.28 -9.92 4.51
CA GLY A 96 4.07 -10.23 3.31
C GLY A 96 5.25 -9.28 3.18
N GLY A 97 4.97 -7.97 3.26
CA GLY A 97 5.98 -6.91 3.23
C GLY A 97 6.33 -6.42 1.82
N ARG A 98 5.57 -6.86 0.82
CA ARG A 98 5.49 -6.34 -0.56
C ARG A 98 4.04 -6.50 -1.03
N LEU A 99 3.57 -5.59 -1.87
CA LEU A 99 2.17 -5.46 -2.28
C LEU A 99 1.60 -6.77 -2.87
N SER A 100 2.35 -7.39 -3.77
CA SER A 100 2.07 -8.69 -4.39
C SER A 100 1.91 -9.81 -3.35
N THR A 101 2.82 -9.90 -2.37
CA THR A 101 2.75 -10.93 -1.32
C THR A 101 1.54 -10.74 -0.41
N ASP A 102 1.20 -9.49 -0.05
CA ASP A 102 0.02 -9.19 0.78
C ASP A 102 -1.29 -9.38 0.00
N PHE A 103 -1.29 -9.16 -1.32
CA PHE A 103 -2.41 -9.53 -2.21
C PHE A 103 -2.63 -11.04 -2.27
N VAL A 104 -1.57 -11.84 -2.48
CA VAL A 104 -1.64 -13.32 -2.44
C VAL A 104 -2.16 -13.84 -1.09
N ASN A 105 -1.78 -13.17 0.01
CA ASN A 105 -2.23 -13.51 1.36
C ASN A 105 -3.71 -13.20 1.63
N THR A 106 -4.46 -12.56 0.72
CA THR A 106 -5.93 -12.43 0.87
C THR A 106 -6.62 -13.78 0.91
N ARG A 107 -6.14 -14.78 0.15
CA ARG A 107 -6.50 -16.19 0.33
C ARG A 107 -5.55 -16.82 1.35
N ARG A 108 -5.96 -16.78 2.62
CA ARG A 108 -5.18 -17.24 3.79
C ARG A 108 -5.21 -18.76 3.91
N TYR A 109 -4.30 -19.33 4.71
CA TYR A 109 -4.35 -20.74 5.14
C TYR A 109 -4.35 -21.79 4.00
N ARG A 110 -3.64 -21.54 2.89
CA ARG A 110 -3.64 -22.40 1.69
C ARG A 110 -3.19 -23.86 1.92
N PHE A 111 -2.47 -24.17 3.01
CA PHE A 111 -2.15 -25.56 3.40
C PHE A 111 -3.29 -26.28 4.16
N ALA A 112 -4.30 -25.55 4.64
CA ALA A 112 -5.47 -26.07 5.34
C ALA A 112 -6.77 -25.72 4.59
N GLY A 113 -6.85 -26.12 3.31
CA GLY A 113 -7.99 -25.89 2.41
C GLY A 113 -8.11 -24.45 1.86
N GLY A 114 -7.65 -23.46 2.64
CA GLY A 114 -7.71 -22.04 2.30
C GLY A 114 -8.97 -21.34 2.80
N ARG A 115 -8.81 -20.10 3.26
CA ARG A 115 -9.91 -19.17 3.58
C ARG A 115 -9.83 -17.97 2.64
N GLU A 116 -10.86 -17.78 1.84
CA GLU A 116 -11.01 -16.60 1.00
C GLU A 116 -11.46 -15.38 1.82
N LEU A 117 -10.89 -14.21 1.48
CA LEU A 117 -11.30 -12.90 1.99
C LEU A 117 -11.82 -11.97 0.88
N LEU A 118 -11.44 -12.18 -0.38
CA LEU A 118 -12.02 -11.52 -1.54
C LEU A 118 -13.22 -12.35 -2.01
N LYS A 119 -14.44 -12.04 -1.53
CA LYS A 119 -15.65 -12.82 -1.85
C LYS A 119 -16.57 -12.13 -2.85
N ALA A 120 -16.44 -10.82 -3.00
CA ALA A 120 -17.19 -10.00 -3.94
C ALA A 120 -16.33 -8.80 -4.39
N PRO A 121 -16.70 -8.14 -5.52
CA PRO A 121 -16.05 -6.91 -5.99
C PRO A 121 -15.80 -5.85 -4.90
N ASP A 122 -16.73 -5.66 -3.96
CA ASP A 122 -16.61 -4.69 -2.87
C ASP A 122 -15.53 -5.06 -1.83
N ASP A 123 -15.16 -6.34 -1.70
CA ASP A 123 -14.01 -6.75 -0.88
C ASP A 123 -12.69 -6.39 -1.55
N LEU A 124 -12.61 -6.46 -2.88
CA LEU A 124 -11.45 -6.02 -3.63
C LEU A 124 -11.32 -4.50 -3.60
N ALA A 125 -12.41 -3.75 -3.78
CA ALA A 125 -12.42 -2.30 -3.61
C ALA A 125 -11.88 -1.89 -2.23
N ALA A 126 -12.38 -2.52 -1.16
CA ALA A 126 -11.92 -2.29 0.20
C ALA A 126 -10.46 -2.73 0.43
N TRP A 127 -9.98 -3.78 -0.27
CA TRP A 127 -8.57 -4.18 -0.19
C TRP A 127 -7.65 -3.17 -0.89
N LEU A 128 -8.02 -2.66 -2.07
CA LEU A 128 -7.26 -1.65 -2.82
C LEU A 128 -7.12 -0.35 -1.99
N THR A 129 -8.21 0.11 -1.37
CA THR A 129 -8.18 1.26 -0.45
C THR A 129 -7.35 0.97 0.80
N ALA A 130 -7.46 -0.22 1.41
CA ALA A 130 -6.66 -0.58 2.59
C ALA A 130 -5.16 -0.76 2.27
N ALA A 131 -4.81 -1.23 1.07
CA ALA A 131 -3.46 -1.27 0.52
C ALA A 131 -2.92 0.12 0.14
N LYS A 132 -3.75 1.17 0.23
CA LYS A 132 -3.46 2.56 -0.18
C LYS A 132 -3.08 2.69 -1.66
N LEU A 133 -3.65 1.85 -2.51
CA LEU A 133 -3.50 1.96 -3.95
C LEU A 133 -4.39 3.06 -4.54
N THR A 134 -5.60 3.21 -4.01
CA THR A 134 -6.60 4.17 -4.51
C THR A 134 -6.82 5.29 -3.48
N SER A 135 -6.95 6.52 -3.97
CA SER A 135 -7.19 7.72 -3.13
C SER A 135 -8.68 8.02 -2.88
N ALA A 136 -9.56 7.31 -3.58
CA ALA A 136 -11.02 7.35 -3.46
C ALA A 136 -11.59 5.92 -3.61
N ASP A 137 -12.85 5.73 -3.26
CA ASP A 137 -13.54 4.46 -3.44
C ASP A 137 -13.73 4.15 -4.93
N VAL A 138 -13.05 3.10 -5.42
CA VAL A 138 -13.18 2.61 -6.79
C VAL A 138 -14.30 1.58 -6.89
N ARG A 139 -15.13 1.69 -7.94
CA ARG A 139 -16.05 0.61 -8.30
C ARG A 139 -15.26 -0.49 -9.01
N VAL A 140 -15.41 -1.73 -8.55
CA VAL A 140 -14.85 -2.93 -9.19
C VAL A 140 -15.94 -3.57 -10.04
N ALA A 141 -15.64 -3.92 -11.29
CA ALA A 141 -16.51 -4.72 -12.15
C ALA A 141 -16.33 -6.23 -11.84
N SER A 142 -17.31 -7.07 -12.17
CA SER A 142 -17.21 -8.52 -11.93
C SER A 142 -16.04 -9.13 -12.70
N GLU A 143 -15.82 -8.64 -13.92
CA GLU A 143 -14.78 -9.03 -14.85
C GLU A 143 -13.38 -8.64 -14.34
N ASP A 144 -13.25 -7.45 -13.75
CA ASP A 144 -12.01 -7.01 -13.07
C ASP A 144 -11.76 -7.81 -11.78
N PHE A 145 -12.81 -8.20 -11.06
CA PHE A 145 -12.70 -9.03 -9.86
C PHE A 145 -12.20 -10.45 -10.19
N ASP A 146 -12.78 -11.11 -11.19
CA ASP A 146 -12.33 -12.43 -11.62
C ASP A 146 -10.90 -12.40 -12.18
N ALA A 147 -10.56 -11.38 -12.99
CA ALA A 147 -9.20 -11.17 -13.48
C ALA A 147 -8.20 -10.80 -12.36
N ALA A 148 -8.64 -10.20 -11.27
CA ALA A 148 -7.83 -9.98 -10.08
C ALA A 148 -7.54 -11.28 -9.32
N LEU A 149 -8.51 -12.21 -9.26
CA LEU A 149 -8.29 -13.55 -8.71
C LEU A 149 -7.34 -14.36 -9.60
N GLU A 150 -7.47 -14.29 -10.93
CA GLU A 150 -6.52 -14.87 -11.90
C GLU A 150 -5.09 -14.36 -11.63
N LEU A 151 -4.90 -13.03 -11.58
CA LEU A 151 -3.62 -12.40 -11.24
C LEU A 151 -3.07 -12.90 -9.89
N ARG A 152 -3.93 -13.02 -8.88
CA ARG A 152 -3.51 -13.45 -7.54
C ARG A 152 -2.99 -14.88 -7.53
N GLU A 153 -3.66 -15.81 -8.22
CA GLU A 153 -3.21 -17.21 -8.26
C GLU A 153 -1.97 -17.38 -9.17
N ALA A 154 -1.80 -16.56 -10.22
CA ALA A 154 -0.57 -16.52 -11.02
C ALA A 154 0.64 -16.00 -10.22
N VAL A 155 0.49 -14.92 -9.45
CA VAL A 155 1.52 -14.43 -8.51
C VAL A 155 1.83 -15.52 -7.47
N ASP A 156 0.82 -16.25 -6.98
CA ASP A 156 1.05 -17.37 -6.07
C ASP A 156 1.84 -18.51 -6.72
N ALA A 157 1.51 -18.88 -7.96
CA ALA A 157 2.23 -19.92 -8.71
C ALA A 157 3.71 -19.55 -8.89
N GLY A 158 4.01 -18.32 -9.31
CA GLY A 158 5.38 -17.81 -9.42
C GLY A 158 6.14 -17.81 -8.10
N ILE A 159 5.50 -17.40 -6.99
CA ILE A 159 6.11 -17.44 -5.65
C ILE A 159 6.36 -18.89 -5.20
N ARG A 160 5.44 -19.83 -5.44
CA ARG A 160 5.62 -21.25 -5.07
C ARG A 160 6.83 -21.85 -5.79
N ALA A 161 6.88 -21.74 -7.11
CA ALA A 161 7.96 -22.28 -7.93
C ALA A 161 9.32 -21.69 -7.51
N THR A 162 9.40 -20.36 -7.36
CA THR A 162 10.59 -19.65 -6.88
C THR A 162 11.07 -20.12 -5.50
N VAL A 163 10.16 -20.47 -4.58
CA VAL A 163 10.49 -20.94 -3.23
C VAL A 163 10.85 -22.44 -3.20
N ALA A 164 10.45 -23.20 -4.22
CA ALA A 164 10.81 -24.61 -4.41
C ALA A 164 12.09 -24.81 -5.26
N ASP A 165 12.62 -23.74 -5.87
CA ASP A 165 13.67 -23.77 -6.90
C ASP A 165 13.22 -24.53 -8.18
N GLU A 166 11.92 -24.47 -8.46
CA GLU A 166 11.26 -25.06 -9.64
C GLU A 166 11.07 -24.01 -10.76
N PRO A 167 10.94 -24.43 -12.04
CA PRO A 167 10.55 -23.53 -13.13
C PRO A 167 9.20 -22.84 -12.86
N VAL A 168 9.14 -21.54 -13.11
CA VAL A 168 7.88 -20.78 -13.04
C VAL A 168 6.97 -21.20 -14.21
N PRO A 169 5.69 -21.55 -13.97
CA PRO A 169 4.75 -21.89 -15.04
C PRO A 169 4.56 -20.78 -16.07
N GLU A 170 4.57 -21.14 -17.35
CA GLU A 170 4.47 -20.18 -18.47
C GLU A 170 3.11 -19.45 -18.48
N ASP A 171 2.02 -20.13 -18.13
CA ASP A 171 0.69 -19.55 -18.00
C ASP A 171 0.63 -18.45 -16.93
N ALA A 172 1.33 -18.63 -15.81
CA ALA A 172 1.45 -17.62 -14.76
C ALA A 172 2.29 -16.40 -15.20
N VAL A 173 3.28 -16.60 -16.08
CA VAL A 173 4.04 -15.50 -16.71
C VAL A 173 3.17 -14.75 -17.72
N ASP A 174 2.38 -15.46 -18.53
CA ASP A 174 1.45 -14.86 -19.48
C ASP A 174 0.35 -14.03 -18.78
N VAL A 175 -0.18 -14.50 -17.64
CA VAL A 175 -1.11 -13.70 -16.81
C VAL A 175 -0.42 -12.41 -16.36
N LEU A 176 0.81 -12.48 -15.85
CA LEU A 176 1.55 -11.30 -15.41
C LEU A 176 1.80 -10.31 -16.56
N ASN A 177 2.25 -10.80 -17.72
CA ASN A 177 2.48 -9.97 -18.91
C ASN A 177 1.18 -9.31 -19.39
N ARG A 178 0.04 -10.02 -19.43
CA ARG A 178 -1.30 -9.45 -19.73
C ARG A 178 -1.72 -8.30 -18.78
N TRP A 179 -1.12 -8.19 -17.60
CA TRP A 179 -1.33 -7.07 -16.68
C TRP A 179 -0.26 -5.97 -16.79
N LEU A 180 0.99 -6.32 -17.12
CA LEU A 180 2.07 -5.37 -17.37
C LEU A 180 1.87 -4.56 -18.67
N ASP A 181 1.32 -5.19 -19.70
CA ASP A 181 1.05 -4.57 -21.01
C ASP A 181 -0.17 -3.62 -21.01
N ARG A 182 -0.93 -3.54 -19.90
CA ARG A 182 -2.12 -2.67 -19.82
C ARG A 182 -1.72 -1.18 -19.77
N PRO A 183 -2.43 -0.30 -20.51
CA PRO A 183 -2.15 1.14 -20.50
C PRO A 183 -2.58 1.78 -19.16
N THR A 184 -1.64 1.91 -18.23
CA THR A 184 -1.85 2.51 -16.89
C THR A 184 -1.77 4.04 -16.86
N GLY A 185 -1.50 4.67 -18.01
CA GLY A 185 -1.19 6.10 -18.10
C GLY A 185 0.21 6.46 -17.59
N PRO A 186 0.65 7.72 -17.76
CA PRO A 186 1.98 8.13 -17.34
C PRO A 186 2.07 8.24 -15.81
N ALA A 187 2.91 7.41 -15.19
CA ALA A 187 3.33 7.56 -13.81
C ALA A 187 3.99 8.94 -13.63
N ARG A 188 3.44 9.79 -12.75
CA ARG A 188 3.73 11.23 -12.76
C ARG A 188 4.95 11.55 -11.89
N PRO A 189 6.04 12.12 -12.44
CA PRO A 189 7.17 12.54 -11.62
C PRO A 189 6.72 13.61 -10.63
N HIS A 190 7.14 13.48 -9.37
CA HIS A 190 6.76 14.37 -8.29
C HIS A 190 7.89 14.51 -7.27
N LEU A 191 8.14 15.73 -6.81
CA LEU A 191 9.13 15.99 -5.77
C LEU A 191 8.48 15.86 -4.39
N VAL A 192 9.03 15.01 -3.53
CA VAL A 192 8.62 14.85 -2.12
C VAL A 192 9.77 15.23 -1.18
N LEU A 193 9.46 15.42 0.10
CA LEU A 193 10.47 15.66 1.15
C LEU A 193 10.49 14.48 2.12
N HIS A 194 11.58 13.70 2.10
CA HIS A 194 11.85 12.65 3.08
C HIS A 194 12.76 13.21 4.18
N SER A 195 12.22 13.42 5.37
CA SER A 195 12.94 14.06 6.50
C SER A 195 13.58 15.41 6.14
N GLY A 196 12.94 16.18 5.24
CA GLY A 196 13.44 17.46 4.73
C GLY A 196 14.37 17.37 3.51
N VAL A 197 14.78 16.16 3.09
CA VAL A 197 15.60 15.95 1.88
C VAL A 197 14.68 15.79 0.66
N PRO A 198 14.90 16.54 -0.45
CA PRO A 198 14.12 16.38 -1.67
C PRO A 198 14.43 15.05 -2.37
N ALA A 199 13.39 14.30 -2.72
CA ALA A 199 13.47 13.06 -3.49
C ALA A 199 12.48 13.09 -4.65
N LEU A 200 12.88 12.54 -5.80
CA LEU A 200 11.99 12.35 -6.95
C LEU A 200 11.28 11.00 -6.82
N GLU A 201 9.95 11.04 -6.75
CA GLU A 201 9.10 9.85 -6.77
C GLU A 201 8.21 9.83 -8.01
N GLN A 202 7.70 8.65 -8.35
CA GLN A 202 6.62 8.48 -9.30
C GLN A 202 5.30 8.37 -8.54
N ARG A 203 4.44 9.40 -8.63
CA ARG A 203 3.06 9.31 -8.14
C ARG A 203 2.25 8.41 -9.05
N PHE A 204 1.62 7.42 -8.44
CA PHE A 204 0.64 6.53 -9.04
C PHE A 204 -0.68 6.73 -8.27
N ASP A 205 -1.70 7.26 -8.94
CA ASP A 205 -3.02 7.61 -8.39
C ASP A 205 -4.10 6.98 -9.31
N PRO A 206 -4.27 5.64 -9.27
CA PRO A 206 -5.25 4.93 -10.07
C PRO A 206 -6.66 5.32 -9.68
N ARG A 207 -7.55 5.46 -10.68
CA ARG A 207 -8.94 5.93 -10.51
C ARG A 207 -9.96 4.83 -10.79
N ASP A 208 -9.45 3.62 -11.00
CA ASP A 208 -10.15 2.41 -11.39
C ASP A 208 -9.39 1.19 -10.83
N ALA A 209 -10.07 0.06 -10.74
CA ALA A 209 -9.53 -1.16 -10.16
C ALA A 209 -8.41 -1.79 -11.02
N ALA A 210 -8.55 -1.75 -12.34
CA ALA A 210 -7.58 -2.37 -13.25
C ALA A 210 -6.20 -1.69 -13.15
N THR A 211 -6.14 -0.36 -13.24
CA THR A 211 -4.90 0.40 -13.09
C THR A 211 -4.27 0.18 -11.72
N ALA A 212 -5.06 0.03 -10.65
CA ALA A 212 -4.57 -0.31 -9.33
C ALA A 212 -3.95 -1.74 -9.28
N LEU A 213 -4.59 -2.72 -9.92
CA LEU A 213 -4.09 -4.10 -10.03
C LEU A 213 -2.81 -4.21 -10.87
N CYS A 214 -2.65 -3.38 -11.91
CA CYS A 214 -1.38 -3.29 -12.64
C CYS A 214 -0.19 -2.94 -11.71
N ARG A 215 -0.40 -2.14 -10.65
CA ARG A 215 0.66 -1.87 -9.66
C ARG A 215 1.02 -3.10 -8.82
N VAL A 216 0.06 -3.99 -8.59
CA VAL A 216 0.30 -5.31 -7.95
C VAL A 216 1.11 -6.21 -8.88
N ALA A 217 0.78 -6.23 -10.18
CA ALA A 217 1.55 -6.97 -11.19
C ALA A 217 2.98 -6.45 -11.33
N VAL A 218 3.20 -5.13 -11.30
CA VAL A 218 4.55 -4.53 -11.31
C VAL A 218 5.36 -4.92 -10.06
N ASP A 219 4.78 -4.84 -8.85
CA ASP A 219 5.47 -5.27 -7.62
C ASP A 219 5.79 -6.78 -7.63
N ALA A 220 4.92 -7.60 -8.24
CA ALA A 220 5.18 -9.03 -8.45
C ALA A 220 6.31 -9.27 -9.46
N ALA A 221 6.33 -8.56 -10.58
CA ALA A 221 7.36 -8.66 -11.62
C ALA A 221 8.73 -8.18 -11.11
N GLU A 222 8.79 -7.07 -10.34
CA GLU A 222 9.99 -6.67 -9.61
C GLU A 222 10.50 -7.77 -8.67
N LEU A 223 9.57 -8.38 -7.91
CA LEU A 223 9.90 -9.37 -6.88
C LEU A 223 10.36 -10.71 -7.47
N LEU A 224 9.75 -11.17 -8.55
CA LEU A 224 10.07 -12.44 -9.21
C LEU A 224 11.24 -12.31 -10.21
N GLY A 225 11.32 -11.20 -10.96
CA GLY A 225 12.34 -11.01 -12.00
C GLY A 225 13.74 -10.64 -11.46
N THR A 226 13.83 -9.95 -10.33
CA THR A 226 15.11 -9.50 -9.75
C THR A 226 15.66 -10.46 -8.69
N ASP A 227 16.87 -10.23 -8.17
CA ASP A 227 17.42 -10.99 -7.04
C ASP A 227 16.61 -10.84 -5.73
N ALA A 228 15.65 -9.90 -5.68
CA ALA A 228 14.66 -9.84 -4.59
C ALA A 228 13.95 -11.18 -4.40
N ARG A 229 13.80 -11.99 -5.46
CA ARG A 229 13.21 -13.34 -5.40
C ARG A 229 13.84 -14.25 -4.36
N ARG A 230 15.15 -14.10 -4.10
CA ARG A 230 15.90 -14.88 -3.10
C ARG A 230 15.47 -14.62 -1.65
N THR A 231 14.71 -13.54 -1.43
CA THR A 231 14.14 -13.18 -0.12
C THR A 231 12.73 -13.74 0.11
N LEU A 232 12.09 -14.34 -0.92
CA LEU A 232 10.76 -14.96 -0.78
C LEU A 232 10.81 -16.17 0.15
N ARG A 233 9.78 -16.29 0.99
CA ARG A 233 9.57 -17.41 1.92
C ARG A 233 8.08 -17.74 2.00
N ILE A 234 7.77 -19.01 2.19
CA ILE A 234 6.43 -19.50 2.54
C ILE A 234 6.46 -19.93 4.01
N CYS A 235 5.46 -19.52 4.80
CA CYS A 235 5.45 -19.77 6.24
C CYS A 235 5.29 -21.27 6.57
N PRO A 236 6.27 -21.92 7.23
CA PRO A 236 6.26 -23.36 7.53
C PRO A 236 5.42 -23.71 8.78
N GLY A 237 4.44 -22.87 9.14
CA GLY A 237 3.47 -23.19 10.17
C GLY A 237 2.36 -24.01 9.54
N ALA A 238 2.09 -25.22 10.06
CA ALA A 238 1.24 -26.26 9.47
C ALA A 238 0.06 -25.73 8.64
N ASP A 239 -0.86 -25.00 9.25
CA ASP A 239 -2.10 -24.54 8.62
C ASP A 239 -1.92 -23.21 7.84
N CYS A 240 -0.78 -22.52 8.00
CA CYS A 240 -0.64 -21.10 7.68
C CYS A 240 -0.30 -20.82 6.22
N SER A 241 0.83 -21.34 5.73
CA SER A 241 1.35 -21.12 4.37
C SER A 241 1.57 -19.66 3.91
N GLY A 242 1.42 -18.63 4.76
CA GLY A 242 1.47 -17.23 4.34
C GLY A 242 2.79 -16.86 3.64
N ARG A 243 2.70 -16.16 2.51
CA ARG A 243 3.84 -15.74 1.66
C ARG A 243 4.46 -14.46 2.23
N PHE A 244 5.78 -14.33 2.25
CA PHE A 244 6.44 -13.12 2.74
C PHE A 244 7.86 -12.93 2.19
N VAL A 245 8.33 -11.68 2.25
CA VAL A 245 9.70 -11.26 1.99
C VAL A 245 10.49 -11.22 3.30
N ASP A 246 11.64 -11.89 3.36
CA ASP A 246 12.56 -11.78 4.49
C ASP A 246 13.44 -10.52 4.38
N LYS A 247 13.02 -9.46 5.08
CA LYS A 247 13.81 -8.21 5.27
C LYS A 247 14.68 -8.22 6.53
N SER A 248 14.83 -9.35 7.22
CA SER A 248 15.61 -9.41 8.46
C SER A 248 17.12 -9.46 8.18
N PRO A 249 17.97 -8.79 8.99
CA PRO A 249 19.42 -8.86 8.80
C PRO A 249 19.90 -10.31 8.88
N GLY A 250 20.54 -10.79 7.81
CA GLY A 250 21.03 -12.17 7.69
C GLY A 250 19.99 -13.24 7.34
N GLY A 251 18.78 -12.89 6.88
CA GLY A 251 17.82 -13.86 6.34
C GLY A 251 17.28 -14.86 7.38
N ARG A 252 16.97 -14.37 8.59
CA ARG A 252 16.62 -15.18 9.78
C ARG A 252 15.11 -15.27 10.05
N ARG A 253 14.24 -14.72 9.20
CA ARG A 253 12.78 -14.67 9.43
C ARG A 253 12.12 -15.99 9.00
N ARG A 254 12.08 -16.97 9.90
CA ARG A 254 11.41 -18.26 9.65
C ARG A 254 9.87 -18.18 9.50
N TRP A 255 9.21 -17.14 10.01
CA TRP A 255 7.75 -17.08 10.12
C TRP A 255 7.16 -15.78 9.54
N CYS A 256 5.99 -15.86 8.92
CA CYS A 256 5.30 -14.68 8.39
C CYS A 256 4.97 -13.66 9.49
N SER A 257 4.56 -14.08 10.68
CA SER A 257 4.40 -13.20 11.84
C SER A 257 4.92 -13.88 13.10
N MET A 258 5.65 -13.12 13.93
CA MET A 258 6.09 -13.58 15.25
C MET A 258 4.90 -13.66 16.22
N ALA A 259 4.05 -12.64 16.24
CA ALA A 259 2.83 -12.61 17.06
C ALA A 259 1.88 -13.78 16.73
N GLY A 260 1.75 -14.10 15.44
CA GLY A 260 0.97 -15.24 14.97
C GLY A 260 1.72 -16.57 15.02
N CYS A 261 2.46 -16.88 13.95
CA CYS A 261 3.01 -18.22 13.73
C CYS A 261 4.23 -18.54 14.61
N GLY A 262 5.09 -17.55 14.87
CA GLY A 262 6.24 -17.72 15.77
C GLY A 262 5.84 -18.08 17.19
N ASN A 263 4.82 -17.41 17.74
CA ASN A 263 4.27 -17.73 19.07
C ASN A 263 3.56 -19.09 19.09
N ARG A 264 2.80 -19.46 18.04
CA ARG A 264 2.22 -20.82 17.95
C ARG A 264 3.30 -21.92 17.93
N ALA A 265 4.42 -21.69 17.23
CA ALA A 265 5.55 -22.62 17.21
C ALA A 265 6.22 -22.77 18.59
N LYS A 266 6.53 -21.65 19.27
CA LYS A 266 7.06 -21.67 20.65
C LYS A 266 6.14 -22.43 21.62
N ALA A 267 4.83 -22.17 21.54
CA ALA A 267 3.84 -22.84 22.39
C ALA A 267 3.72 -24.35 22.09
N ALA A 268 3.89 -24.78 20.84
CA ALA A 268 3.95 -26.19 20.48
C ALA A 268 5.21 -26.87 21.05
N GLN A 269 6.37 -26.24 20.91
CA GLN A 269 7.64 -26.74 21.46
C GLN A 269 7.59 -26.88 22.99
N HIS A 270 7.02 -25.90 23.69
CA HIS A 270 6.83 -25.97 25.14
C HIS A 270 5.90 -27.14 25.54
N ARG A 271 4.77 -27.33 24.85
CA ARG A 271 3.87 -28.48 25.08
C ARG A 271 4.53 -29.83 24.79
N GLN A 272 5.47 -29.89 23.85
CA GLN A 272 6.26 -31.10 23.60
C GLN A 272 7.24 -31.36 24.75
N ALA A 273 8.04 -30.37 25.14
CA ALA A 273 8.99 -30.50 26.25
C ALA A 273 8.31 -30.93 27.58
N VAL A 274 7.17 -30.33 27.92
CA VAL A 274 6.38 -30.69 29.11
C VAL A 274 5.81 -32.12 29.03
N ARG A 275 5.58 -32.66 27.83
CA ARG A 275 5.15 -34.05 27.62
C ARG A 275 6.28 -35.07 27.61
N THR A 276 7.51 -34.67 27.30
CA THR A 276 8.70 -35.54 27.35
C THR A 276 9.29 -35.61 28.76
N ASN A 277 8.98 -34.64 29.62
CA ASN A 277 9.45 -34.56 31.01
C ASN A 277 8.38 -35.06 32.02
N ARG A 278 7.60 -36.08 31.64
CA ARG A 278 6.54 -36.72 32.44
C ARG A 278 6.38 -38.19 32.08
#